data_AF-A0A2N3HVM6-F1
#
_entry.id   AF-A0A2N3HVM6-F1
#
_cell.length_a   1.000
_cell.length_b   1.000
_cell.length_c   1.000
_cell.angle_alpha   90.00
_cell.angle_beta   90.00
_cell.angle_gamma   90.00
#
_symmetry.space_group_name_H-M   'P 1'
#
loop_
_entity.id
_entity.type
_entity.pdbx_description
1 polymer ?
#
loop_
_entity_poly.entity_id
_entity_poly.type
_entity_poly.pdbx_seq_one_letter_code
_entity_poly.pdbx_strand_id
1 'polypeptide(L)'
;MGKNILILLIALLLCNCAGKNEKVSTPDYTSATTFKQDSLAFQLAMIYGLDQGIRTAPEFKNQVKLIQSIDTFNFNRIKLFIEQNGMLSEELLGKENFKMEAVQSAFTAVLLHNPHRLVNEEENMQFFLKLVKDGKLKEKTFLSILDKYYWTKNKDRHVLYGSAFGMPCINDKEKTNKARKKLGFEPLADSLFITCEK
;
A
#
# COMPACT_ATOMS: atom_id res chain seq x y z
N MET A 1 -32.89 -37.64 47.06
CA MET A 1 -31.99 -37.08 46.02
C MET A 1 -32.67 -36.65 44.71
N GLY A 2 -33.97 -36.87 44.49
CA GLY A 2 -34.61 -36.56 43.20
C GLY A 2 -35.23 -35.16 43.04
N LYS A 3 -35.57 -34.46 44.13
CA LYS A 3 -36.27 -33.16 44.05
C LYS A 3 -35.37 -32.00 43.61
N ASN A 4 -34.10 -32.00 44.01
CA ASN A 4 -33.15 -30.93 43.66
C ASN A 4 -32.62 -31.04 42.22
N ILE A 5 -32.59 -32.26 41.67
CA ILE A 5 -32.20 -32.49 40.26
C ILE A 5 -33.34 -32.07 39.31
N LEU A 6 -34.60 -32.29 39.71
CA LEU A 6 -35.77 -31.90 38.92
C LEU A 6 -35.91 -30.37 38.82
N ILE A 7 -35.57 -29.63 39.89
CA ILE A 7 -35.56 -28.16 39.89
C ILE A 7 -34.45 -27.60 39.00
N LEU A 8 -33.27 -28.25 38.97
CA LEU A 8 -32.15 -27.83 38.11
C LEU A 8 -32.47 -28.03 36.61
N LEU A 9 -33.16 -29.13 36.25
CA LEU A 9 -33.58 -29.42 34.88
C LEU A 9 -34.67 -28.44 34.38
N ILE A 10 -35.57 -28.00 35.25
CA ILE A 10 -36.59 -26.99 34.92
C ILE A 10 -35.96 -25.60 34.75
N ALA A 11 -34.93 -25.26 35.56
CA ALA A 11 -34.21 -23.99 35.42
C ALA A 11 -33.39 -23.91 34.10
N LEU A 12 -32.85 -25.04 33.62
CA LEU A 12 -32.14 -25.12 32.33
C LEU A 12 -33.07 -25.01 31.12
N LEU A 13 -34.35 -25.38 31.26
CA LEU A 13 -35.36 -25.25 30.20
C LEU A 13 -35.92 -23.82 30.05
N LEU A 14 -35.73 -22.95 31.05
CA LEU A 14 -36.13 -21.54 30.99
C LEU A 14 -35.02 -20.61 30.47
N CYS A 15 -33.81 -21.13 30.24
CA CYS A 15 -32.84 -20.52 29.32
C CYS A 15 -33.21 -20.83 27.86
N ASN A 16 -34.49 -20.64 27.53
CA ASN A 16 -34.87 -20.47 26.14
C ASN A 16 -34.19 -19.18 25.70
N CYS A 17 -33.28 -19.27 24.74
CA CYS A 17 -32.73 -18.09 24.08
C CYS A 17 -33.92 -17.23 23.69
N ALA A 18 -34.15 -16.14 24.44
CA ALA A 18 -34.86 -15.00 23.92
C ALA A 18 -33.95 -14.53 22.78
N GLY A 19 -34.14 -15.12 21.60
CA GLY A 19 -33.66 -14.59 20.37
C GLY A 19 -34.15 -13.16 20.40
N LYS A 20 -33.22 -12.22 20.60
CA LYS A 20 -33.50 -10.86 20.22
C LYS A 20 -33.99 -11.00 18.78
N ASN A 21 -35.26 -10.70 18.57
CA ASN A 21 -35.70 -10.15 17.30
C ASN A 21 -34.99 -8.79 17.17
N GLU A 22 -33.65 -8.81 17.10
CA GLU A 22 -32.98 -7.90 16.18
C GLU A 22 -33.68 -8.24 14.88
N LYS A 23 -34.53 -7.30 14.45
CA LYS A 23 -34.87 -7.21 13.04
C LYS A 23 -33.52 -7.38 12.37
N VAL A 24 -33.27 -8.54 11.78
CA VAL A 24 -32.25 -8.69 10.76
C VAL A 24 -32.76 -7.67 9.75
N SER A 25 -32.19 -6.48 9.84
CA SER A 25 -32.37 -5.44 8.85
C SER A 25 -32.02 -6.17 7.58
N THR A 26 -33.05 -6.45 6.78
CA THR A 26 -32.90 -6.88 5.40
C THR A 26 -31.76 -6.06 4.84
N PRO A 27 -30.67 -6.67 4.35
CA PRO A 27 -29.48 -5.94 3.96
C PRO A 27 -29.95 -4.78 3.09
N ASP A 28 -29.72 -3.57 3.61
CA ASP A 28 -30.04 -2.34 2.91
C ASP A 28 -29.43 -2.50 1.52
N TYR A 29 -30.27 -2.40 0.48
CA TYR A 29 -29.82 -2.61 -0.89
C TYR A 29 -28.60 -1.72 -1.10
N THR A 30 -27.41 -2.32 -1.16
CA THR A 30 -26.15 -1.59 -1.17
C THR A 30 -26.25 -0.60 -2.31
N SER A 31 -26.21 0.71 -2.02
CA SER A 31 -26.34 1.72 -3.07
C SER A 31 -25.31 1.43 -4.17
N ALA A 32 -25.63 1.74 -5.42
CA ALA A 32 -24.69 1.53 -6.53
C ALA A 32 -23.30 2.15 -6.25
N THR A 33 -23.28 3.27 -5.49
CA THR A 33 -22.06 3.91 -4.99
C THR A 33 -21.30 3.02 -4.00
N THR A 34 -21.97 2.48 -2.98
CA THR A 34 -21.35 1.59 -1.98
C THR A 34 -20.82 0.31 -2.64
N PHE A 35 -21.61 -0.29 -3.54
CA PHE A 35 -21.16 -1.47 -4.29
C PHE A 35 -19.89 -1.18 -5.11
N LYS A 36 -19.81 -0.02 -5.77
CA LYS A 36 -18.63 0.39 -6.53
C LYS A 36 -17.43 0.60 -5.61
N GLN A 37 -17.61 1.29 -4.49
CA GLN A 37 -16.58 1.52 -3.47
C GLN A 37 -16.01 0.19 -2.95
N ASP A 38 -16.89 -0.74 -2.57
CA ASP A 38 -16.50 -2.07 -2.07
C ASP A 38 -15.78 -2.89 -3.15
N SER A 39 -16.25 -2.81 -4.41
CA SER A 39 -15.62 -3.50 -5.53
C SER A 39 -14.20 -2.99 -5.81
N LEU A 40 -13.97 -1.67 -5.72
CA LEU A 40 -12.63 -1.08 -5.91
C LEU A 40 -11.72 -1.40 -4.73
N ALA A 41 -12.24 -1.33 -3.51
CA ALA A 41 -11.52 -1.70 -2.29
C ALA A 41 -11.10 -3.18 -2.34
N PHE A 42 -12.01 -4.06 -2.74
CA PHE A 42 -11.72 -5.49 -2.89
C PHE A 42 -10.62 -5.75 -3.93
N GLN A 43 -10.62 -5.04 -5.06
CA GLN A 43 -9.53 -5.14 -6.04
C GLN A 43 -8.17 -4.75 -5.46
N LEU A 44 -8.09 -3.66 -4.70
CA LEU A 44 -6.86 -3.23 -4.04
C LEU A 44 -6.41 -4.24 -2.98
N ALA A 45 -7.34 -4.75 -2.17
CA ALA A 45 -7.06 -5.77 -1.17
C ALA A 45 -6.53 -7.07 -1.80
N MET A 46 -7.05 -7.48 -2.96
CA MET A 46 -6.51 -8.64 -3.70
C MET A 46 -5.09 -8.39 -4.21
N ILE A 47 -4.80 -7.18 -4.70
CA ILE A 47 -3.44 -6.82 -5.13
C ILE A 47 -2.49 -6.87 -3.94
N TYR A 48 -2.85 -6.23 -2.83
CA TYR A 48 -2.04 -6.22 -1.61
C TYR A 48 -1.85 -7.62 -1.02
N GLY A 49 -2.93 -8.40 -0.95
CA GLY A 49 -2.88 -9.77 -0.43
C GLY A 49 -1.97 -10.67 -1.25
N LEU A 50 -1.95 -10.52 -2.57
CA LEU A 50 -1.01 -11.23 -3.43
C LEU A 50 0.42 -10.73 -3.24
N ASP A 51 0.63 -9.41 -3.15
CA ASP A 51 1.94 -8.80 -2.93
C ASP A 51 2.55 -9.24 -1.58
N GLN A 52 1.83 -9.14 -0.47
CA GLN A 52 2.34 -9.55 0.84
C GLN A 52 2.32 -11.07 1.04
N GLY A 53 1.25 -11.74 0.61
CA GLY A 53 1.02 -13.16 0.88
C GLY A 53 2.10 -14.08 0.31
N ILE A 54 2.62 -13.78 -0.90
CA ILE A 54 3.69 -14.57 -1.51
C ILE A 54 5.01 -14.49 -0.72
N ARG A 55 5.19 -13.45 0.11
CA ARG A 55 6.39 -13.28 0.92
C ARG A 55 6.32 -14.10 2.22
N THR A 56 5.11 -14.37 2.70
CA THR A 56 4.86 -15.16 3.90
C THR A 56 4.61 -16.64 3.62
N ALA A 57 4.25 -16.99 2.39
CA ALA A 57 3.96 -18.37 1.99
C ALA A 57 5.25 -19.23 1.92
N PRO A 58 5.35 -20.33 2.68
CA PRO A 58 6.54 -21.18 2.71
C PRO A 58 6.98 -21.70 1.34
N GLU A 59 6.03 -21.97 0.46
CA GLU A 59 6.23 -22.49 -0.90
C GLU A 59 7.02 -21.52 -1.79
N PHE A 60 7.05 -20.23 -1.44
CA PHE A 60 7.67 -19.17 -2.21
C PHE A 60 9.02 -18.71 -1.65
N LYS A 61 9.48 -19.23 -0.51
CA LYS A 61 10.68 -18.76 0.23
C LYS A 61 11.95 -18.64 -0.63
N ASN A 62 12.12 -19.55 -1.59
CA ASN A 62 13.29 -19.57 -2.48
C ASN A 62 12.93 -19.24 -3.95
N GLN A 63 11.71 -18.80 -4.22
CA GLN A 63 11.21 -18.54 -5.57
C GLN A 63 11.36 -17.07 -5.98
N VAL A 64 12.58 -16.52 -5.85
CA VAL A 64 12.86 -15.10 -6.08
C VAL A 64 12.39 -14.61 -7.45
N LYS A 65 12.63 -15.39 -8.52
CA LYS A 65 12.18 -15.03 -9.88
C LYS A 65 10.66 -14.98 -9.99
N LEU A 66 9.96 -15.92 -9.35
CA LEU A 66 8.50 -15.93 -9.37
C LEU A 66 7.94 -14.75 -8.58
N ILE A 67 8.51 -14.44 -7.41
CA ILE A 67 8.16 -13.25 -6.62
C ILE A 67 8.34 -12.00 -7.46
N GLN A 68 9.46 -11.85 -8.17
CA GLN A 68 9.72 -10.70 -9.05
C GLN A 68 8.70 -10.58 -10.21
N SER A 69 8.27 -11.72 -10.78
CA SER A 69 7.21 -11.73 -11.80
C SER A 69 5.86 -11.30 -11.23
N ILE A 70 5.51 -11.75 -10.03
CA ILE A 70 4.27 -11.36 -9.36
C ILE A 70 4.30 -9.89 -8.96
N ASP A 71 5.44 -9.43 -8.45
CA ASP A 71 5.72 -8.03 -8.16
C ASP A 71 5.47 -7.18 -9.42
N THR A 72 6.05 -7.55 -10.57
CA THR A 72 5.84 -6.86 -11.85
C THR A 72 4.38 -6.88 -12.30
N PHE A 73 3.70 -8.00 -12.12
CA PHE A 73 2.28 -8.13 -12.44
C PHE A 73 1.40 -7.20 -11.59
N ASN A 74 1.63 -7.17 -10.27
CA ASN A 74 0.92 -6.28 -9.35
C ASN A 74 1.22 -4.81 -9.62
N PHE A 75 2.45 -4.47 -10.01
CA PHE A 75 2.79 -3.12 -10.46
C PHE A 75 1.88 -2.66 -11.60
N ASN A 76 1.74 -3.48 -12.64
CA ASN A 76 0.87 -3.17 -13.77
C ASN A 76 -0.59 -3.04 -13.34
N ARG A 77 -1.06 -3.90 -12.43
CA ARG A 77 -2.43 -3.82 -11.88
C ARG A 77 -2.69 -2.52 -11.11
N ILE A 78 -1.73 -2.06 -10.31
CA ILE A 78 -1.83 -0.78 -9.60
C ILE A 78 -1.83 0.39 -10.59
N LYS A 79 -0.94 0.40 -11.58
CA LYS A 79 -0.93 1.45 -12.62
C LYS A 79 -2.27 1.51 -13.34
N LEU A 80 -2.78 0.36 -13.80
CA LEU A 80 -4.07 0.27 -14.49
C LEU A 80 -5.24 0.71 -13.60
N PHE A 81 -5.23 0.32 -12.32
CA PHE A 81 -6.25 0.76 -11.37
C PHE A 81 -6.29 2.29 -11.28
N ILE A 82 -5.13 2.94 -11.18
CA ILE A 82 -5.01 4.40 -11.08
C ILE A 82 -5.40 5.08 -12.40
N GLU A 83 -5.01 4.52 -13.55
CA GLU A 83 -5.40 5.02 -14.86
C GLU A 83 -6.92 5.02 -15.05
N GLN A 84 -7.60 3.97 -14.59
CA GLN A 84 -9.04 3.80 -14.78
C GLN A 84 -9.88 4.55 -13.74
N ASN A 85 -9.41 4.64 -12.49
CA ASN A 85 -10.22 5.08 -11.35
C ASN A 85 -9.68 6.33 -10.64
N GLY A 86 -8.43 6.72 -10.91
CA GLY A 86 -7.74 7.77 -10.19
C GLY A 86 -6.95 7.26 -8.97
N MET A 87 -6.29 8.18 -8.27
CA MET A 87 -5.54 7.84 -7.06
C MET A 87 -6.46 7.43 -5.93
N LEU A 88 -5.96 6.52 -5.09
CA LEU A 88 -6.64 6.03 -3.91
C LEU A 88 -6.98 7.20 -2.96
N SER A 89 -8.26 7.33 -2.63
CA SER A 89 -8.77 8.35 -1.71
C SER A 89 -10.00 7.83 -0.94
N GLU A 90 -10.32 8.47 0.18
CA GLU A 90 -11.55 8.18 0.94
C GLU A 90 -12.82 8.39 0.09
N GLU A 91 -12.81 9.37 -0.81
CA GLU A 91 -13.94 9.64 -1.72
C GLU A 91 -14.15 8.48 -2.70
N LEU A 92 -13.07 8.00 -3.32
CA LEU A 92 -13.12 6.94 -4.32
C LEU A 92 -13.53 5.59 -3.71
N LEU A 93 -13.02 5.30 -2.51
CA LEU A 93 -13.07 3.97 -1.91
C LEU A 93 -14.11 3.86 -0.79
N GLY A 94 -14.61 4.98 -0.30
CA GLY A 94 -15.43 5.03 0.91
C GLY A 94 -14.56 5.01 2.17
N LYS A 95 -15.00 5.74 3.20
CA LYS A 95 -14.24 5.95 4.43
C LYS A 95 -13.90 4.64 5.16
N GLU A 96 -14.83 3.69 5.23
CA GLU A 96 -14.61 2.43 5.96
C GLU A 96 -13.61 1.53 5.25
N ASN A 97 -13.74 1.37 3.93
CA ASN A 97 -12.78 0.62 3.14
C ASN A 97 -11.38 1.24 3.16
N PHE A 98 -11.29 2.58 3.07
CA PHE A 98 -10.00 3.27 3.04
C PHE A 98 -9.20 3.15 4.35
N LYS A 99 -9.86 2.86 5.48
CA LYS A 99 -9.18 2.57 6.75
C LYS A 99 -8.49 1.20 6.75
N MET A 100 -8.85 0.30 5.84
CA MET A 100 -8.24 -1.02 5.78
C MET A 100 -6.81 -0.90 5.27
N GLU A 101 -5.85 -1.45 6.02
CA GLU A 101 -4.42 -1.45 5.64
C GLU A 101 -4.22 -2.00 4.23
N ALA A 102 -4.87 -3.11 3.90
CA ALA A 102 -4.76 -3.76 2.61
C ALA A 102 -5.21 -2.86 1.44
N VAL A 103 -6.09 -1.89 1.69
CA VAL A 103 -6.55 -0.92 0.70
C VAL A 103 -5.58 0.26 0.65
N GLN A 104 -5.28 0.88 1.81
CA GLN A 104 -4.45 2.08 1.88
C GLN A 104 -2.99 1.82 1.45
N SER A 105 -2.45 0.65 1.81
CA SER A 105 -1.06 0.29 1.59
C SER A 105 -0.80 -0.38 0.24
N ALA A 106 -1.84 -0.79 -0.49
CA ALA A 106 -1.73 -1.50 -1.77
C ALA A 106 -0.79 -0.80 -2.75
N PHE A 107 -1.02 0.49 -2.98
CA PHE A 107 -0.21 1.32 -3.87
C PHE A 107 1.25 1.38 -3.41
N THR A 108 1.49 1.78 -2.16
CA THR A 108 2.85 2.01 -1.67
C THR A 108 3.65 0.72 -1.58
N ALA A 109 3.05 -0.38 -1.12
CA ALA A 109 3.73 -1.67 -0.98
C ALA A 109 4.22 -2.19 -2.33
N VAL A 110 3.33 -2.24 -3.32
CA VAL A 110 3.65 -2.72 -4.68
C VAL A 110 4.75 -1.89 -5.33
N LEU A 111 4.67 -0.56 -5.22
CA LEU A 111 5.67 0.33 -5.81
C LEU A 111 7.04 0.20 -5.11
N LEU A 112 7.06 0.01 -3.78
CA LEU A 112 8.30 -0.23 -3.02
C LEU A 112 8.97 -1.57 -3.35
N HIS A 113 8.23 -2.54 -3.88
CA HIS A 113 8.77 -3.80 -4.36
C HIS A 113 9.29 -3.73 -5.80
N ASN A 114 8.81 -2.79 -6.61
CA ASN A 114 9.27 -2.57 -8.00
C ASN A 114 9.76 -1.15 -8.29
N PRO A 115 10.61 -0.54 -7.45
CA PRO A 115 11.02 0.84 -7.65
C PRO A 115 11.89 1.01 -8.91
N HIS A 116 12.51 -0.08 -9.38
CA HIS A 116 13.28 -0.10 -10.62
C HIS A 116 12.43 0.21 -11.86
N ARG A 117 11.14 -0.13 -11.87
CA ARG A 117 10.25 0.19 -12.99
C ARG A 117 9.94 1.68 -13.06
N LEU A 118 9.89 2.38 -11.92
CA LEU A 118 9.79 3.85 -11.93
C LEU A 118 11.09 4.49 -12.42
N VAL A 119 12.24 4.00 -11.97
CA VAL A 119 13.53 4.64 -12.28
C VAL A 119 13.99 4.37 -13.71
N ASN A 120 13.79 3.16 -14.22
CA ASN A 120 14.37 2.73 -15.49
C ASN A 120 13.45 2.95 -16.70
N GLU A 121 12.17 3.27 -16.48
CA GLU A 121 11.20 3.40 -17.56
C GLU A 121 10.54 4.76 -17.53
N GLU A 122 10.83 5.54 -18.56
CA GLU A 122 10.43 6.93 -18.65
C GLU A 122 8.91 7.09 -18.61
N GLU A 123 8.14 6.19 -19.23
CA GLU A 123 6.67 6.25 -19.20
C GLU A 123 6.14 6.16 -17.77
N ASN A 124 6.65 5.20 -16.98
CA ASN A 124 6.24 5.03 -15.59
C ASN A 124 6.70 6.21 -14.73
N MET A 125 7.94 6.69 -14.91
CA MET A 125 8.44 7.89 -14.25
C MET A 125 7.51 9.08 -14.49
N GLN A 126 7.19 9.38 -15.76
CA GLN A 126 6.37 10.53 -16.12
C GLN A 126 4.92 10.38 -15.65
N PHE A 127 4.36 9.18 -15.71
CA PHE A 127 3.02 8.90 -15.19
C PHE A 127 2.91 9.25 -13.70
N PHE A 128 3.79 8.71 -12.85
CA PHE A 128 3.75 8.97 -11.41
C PHE A 128 4.18 10.39 -11.06
N LEU A 129 5.13 10.98 -11.79
CA LEU A 129 5.52 12.38 -11.60
C LEU A 129 4.36 13.34 -11.89
N LYS A 130 3.54 13.05 -12.90
CA LYS A 130 2.34 13.83 -13.18
C LYS A 130 1.36 13.79 -12.00
N LEU A 131 1.17 12.62 -11.38
CA LEU A 131 0.33 12.51 -10.18
C LEU A 131 0.85 13.36 -9.03
N VAL A 132 2.17 13.50 -8.89
CA VAL A 132 2.77 14.41 -7.89
C VAL A 132 2.49 15.87 -8.21
N LYS A 133 2.72 16.27 -9.47
CA LYS A 133 2.48 17.65 -9.93
C LYS A 133 1.01 18.06 -9.83
N ASP A 134 0.10 17.12 -10.05
CA ASP A 134 -1.34 17.31 -9.93
C ASP A 134 -1.82 17.27 -8.45
N GLY A 135 -0.92 17.11 -7.47
CA GLY A 135 -1.25 17.05 -6.04
C GLY A 135 -1.93 15.75 -5.59
N LYS A 136 -2.05 14.76 -6.47
CA LYS A 136 -2.70 13.46 -6.21
C LYS A 136 -1.79 12.46 -5.51
N LEU A 137 -0.47 12.62 -5.65
CA LEU A 137 0.55 11.83 -4.96
C LEU A 137 1.47 12.77 -4.19
N LYS A 138 1.74 12.46 -2.91
CA LYS A 138 2.67 13.26 -2.10
C LYS A 138 4.09 13.10 -2.62
N GLU A 139 4.82 14.22 -2.80
CA GLU A 139 6.24 14.23 -3.21
C GLU A 139 7.07 13.29 -2.33
N LYS A 140 6.92 13.39 -1.00
CA LYS A 140 7.66 12.55 -0.04
C LYS A 140 7.46 11.06 -0.30
N THR A 141 6.24 10.63 -0.64
CA THR A 141 5.94 9.23 -0.94
C THR A 141 6.62 8.81 -2.24
N PHE A 142 6.51 9.62 -3.29
CA PHE A 142 7.16 9.37 -4.57
C PHE A 142 8.68 9.28 -4.44
N LEU A 143 9.32 10.24 -3.77
CA LEU A 143 10.76 10.22 -3.53
C LEU A 143 11.20 9.00 -2.71
N SER A 144 10.42 8.58 -1.71
CA SER A 144 10.70 7.36 -0.95
C SER A 144 10.68 6.11 -1.84
N ILE A 145 9.75 6.03 -2.79
CA ILE A 145 9.70 4.91 -3.74
C ILE A 145 10.94 4.94 -4.66
N LEU A 146 11.31 6.10 -5.20
CA LEU A 146 12.50 6.23 -6.03
C LEU A 146 13.78 5.87 -5.25
N ASP A 147 13.91 6.35 -4.02
CA ASP A 147 15.08 6.10 -3.18
C ASP A 147 15.20 4.64 -2.76
N LYS A 148 14.10 3.88 -2.66
CA LYS A 148 14.17 2.44 -2.43
C LYS A 148 15.04 1.73 -3.48
N TYR A 149 15.01 2.18 -4.74
CA TYR A 149 15.86 1.63 -5.80
C TYR A 149 17.34 1.87 -5.55
N TYR A 150 17.72 3.07 -5.11
CA TYR A 150 19.12 3.40 -4.82
C TYR A 150 19.59 2.71 -3.55
N TRP A 151 18.73 2.68 -2.52
CA TRP A 151 18.98 1.99 -1.27
C TRP A 151 19.26 0.49 -1.45
N THR A 152 18.55 -0.18 -2.38
CA THR A 152 18.80 -1.61 -2.67
C THR A 152 20.04 -1.85 -3.52
N LYS A 153 20.49 -0.87 -4.31
CA LYS A 153 21.67 -1.00 -5.20
C LYS A 153 22.98 -0.58 -4.55
N ASN A 154 22.96 0.36 -3.62
CA ASN A 154 24.15 0.92 -3.00
C ASN A 154 24.51 0.13 -1.73
N LYS A 155 25.75 -0.37 -1.66
CA LYS A 155 26.24 -1.12 -0.48
C LYS A 155 26.18 -0.30 0.80
N ASP A 156 26.48 0.99 0.69
CA ASP A 156 26.49 1.94 1.82
C ASP A 156 25.11 2.57 2.08
N ARG A 157 24.07 2.09 1.37
CA ARG A 157 22.66 2.46 1.54
C ARG A 157 22.35 3.96 1.42
N HIS A 158 23.27 4.78 0.92
CA HIS A 158 22.97 6.16 0.55
C HIS A 158 21.98 6.18 -0.61
N VAL A 159 21.12 7.19 -0.63
CA VAL A 159 20.04 7.34 -1.62
C VAL A 159 20.31 8.53 -2.54
N LEU A 160 19.45 8.78 -3.54
CA LEU A 160 19.69 9.86 -4.51
C LEU A 160 18.92 11.14 -4.17
N TYR A 161 17.66 11.02 -3.73
CA TYR A 161 16.76 12.17 -3.58
C TYR A 161 16.60 12.65 -2.14
N GLY A 162 16.78 11.75 -1.17
CA GLY A 162 16.55 12.00 0.26
C GLY A 162 15.13 11.65 0.66
N SER A 163 14.98 10.68 1.57
CA SER A 163 13.67 10.14 1.96
C SER A 163 13.74 9.34 3.27
N ALA A 164 12.69 8.57 3.57
CA ALA A 164 12.67 7.68 4.73
C ALA A 164 13.67 6.51 4.63
N PHE A 165 14.17 6.17 3.44
CA PHE A 165 15.18 5.11 3.27
C PHE A 165 16.58 5.56 3.62
N GLY A 166 16.84 6.87 3.60
CA GLY A 166 18.14 7.43 3.88
C GLY A 166 18.29 8.83 3.30
N MET A 167 19.50 9.37 3.47
CA MET A 167 19.89 10.66 2.93
C MET A 167 21.03 10.49 1.92
N PRO A 168 21.15 11.38 0.93
CA PRO A 168 22.24 11.36 -0.03
C PRO A 168 23.56 11.81 0.60
N CYS A 169 24.65 11.34 -0.01
CA CYS A 169 25.99 11.74 0.39
C CYS A 169 26.29 13.19 0.03
N ILE A 170 26.99 13.92 0.90
CA ILE A 170 27.43 15.30 0.59
C ILE A 170 28.31 15.35 -0.66
N ASN A 171 29.11 14.30 -0.91
CA ASN A 171 29.94 14.19 -2.11
C ASN A 171 29.11 14.05 -3.40
N ASP A 172 27.85 13.60 -3.30
CA ASP A 172 26.90 13.46 -4.39
C ASP A 172 25.95 14.67 -4.52
N LYS A 173 26.17 15.76 -3.76
CA LYS A 173 25.26 16.92 -3.70
C LYS A 173 24.85 17.45 -5.08
N GLU A 174 25.80 17.63 -5.98
CA GLU A 174 25.52 18.12 -7.33
C GLU A 174 24.63 17.14 -8.11
N LYS A 175 24.96 15.85 -8.06
CA LYS A 175 24.20 14.77 -8.71
C LYS A 175 22.78 14.67 -8.16
N THR A 176 22.61 14.71 -6.84
CA THR A 176 21.31 14.73 -6.16
C THR A 176 20.49 15.93 -6.60
N ASN A 177 21.04 17.15 -6.52
CA ASN A 177 20.28 18.36 -6.83
C ASN A 177 19.95 18.46 -8.32
N LYS A 178 20.83 17.97 -9.21
CA LYS A 178 20.53 17.81 -10.64
C LYS A 178 19.37 16.84 -10.87
N ALA A 179 19.34 15.71 -10.16
CA ALA A 179 18.26 14.73 -10.26
C ALA A 179 16.93 15.29 -9.73
N ARG A 180 16.93 15.96 -8.58
CA ARG A 180 15.75 16.64 -8.01
C ARG A 180 15.20 17.71 -8.96
N LYS A 181 16.08 18.57 -9.48
CA LYS A 181 15.71 19.60 -10.47
C LYS A 181 15.13 19.02 -11.75
N LYS A 182 15.66 17.89 -12.25
CA LYS A 182 15.11 17.19 -13.43
C LYS A 182 13.64 16.79 -13.23
N LEU A 183 13.27 16.40 -12.01
CA LEU A 183 11.89 16.06 -11.65
C LEU A 183 11.02 17.30 -11.34
N GLY A 184 11.62 18.48 -11.23
CA GLY A 184 10.94 19.72 -10.84
C GLY A 184 10.81 19.90 -9.34
N PHE A 185 11.64 19.23 -8.55
CA PHE A 185 11.71 19.41 -7.10
C PHE A 185 12.82 20.38 -6.70
N GLU A 186 12.61 21.08 -5.59
CA GLU A 186 13.62 21.97 -5.01
C GLU A 186 14.90 21.20 -4.65
N PRO A 187 16.08 21.83 -4.75
CA PRO A 187 17.32 21.26 -4.24
C PRO A 187 17.18 20.82 -2.79
N LEU A 188 17.89 19.75 -2.42
CA LEU A 188 17.92 19.29 -1.04
C LEU A 188 18.74 20.28 -0.21
N ALA A 189 18.27 20.62 1.00
CA ALA A 189 19.01 21.47 1.92
C ALA A 189 20.33 20.82 2.34
N ASP A 190 21.39 21.61 2.49
CA ASP A 190 22.73 21.15 2.84
C ASP A 190 22.76 20.34 4.15
N SER A 191 21.92 20.72 5.12
CA SER A 191 21.79 20.02 6.41
C SER A 191 21.20 18.61 6.32
N LEU A 192 20.62 18.24 5.18
CA LEU A 192 20.03 16.92 4.95
C LEU A 192 20.99 15.97 4.22
N PHE A 193 22.20 16.41 3.86
CA PHE A 193 23.23 15.52 3.34
C PHE A 193 24.04 14.91 4.49
N ILE A 194 24.43 13.65 4.33
CA ILE A 194 25.29 12.95 5.29
C ILE A 194 26.75 12.97 4.81
N THR A 195 27.67 12.98 5.78
CA THR A 195 29.09 12.73 5.49
C THR A 195 29.27 11.24 5.28
N CYS A 196 29.82 10.84 4.13
CA CYS A 196 30.11 9.43 3.86
C CYS A 196 31.59 9.17 4.01
N GLU A 197 31.91 8.10 4.71
CA GLU A 197 33.26 7.53 4.72
C GLU A 197 33.52 6.90 3.34
N LYS A 198 34.77 7.00 2.87
CA LYS A 198 35.20 6.45 1.57
C LYS A 198 35.44 4.95 1.65
#